data_AF-A0A419A599-F1
#
_entry.id   AF-A0A419A599-F1
#
_cell.length_a   1.000
_cell.length_b   1.000
_cell.length_c   1.000
_cell.angle_alpha   90.00
_cell.angle_beta   90.00
_cell.angle_gamma   90.00
#
_symmetry.space_group_name_H-M   'P 1'
#
loop_
_entity.id
_entity.type
_entity.pdbx_description
1 polymer ?
#
loop_
_entity_poly.entity_id
_entity_poly.type
_entity_poly.pdbx_seq_one_letter_code
_entity_poly.pdbx_strand_id
1 'polypeptide(L)'
;MAFSNSPESLPELKWRNKKKRLLQHDPISQAKRQVSKALACNSSLILSGEIMIDRLNEAEFAQMVAALRDTFDRVVAIAYVRPLASLAASQFQQRIKTGQRRFVIPAPDYRKRFEKVRNLFGPEDIVWRRFDRKDLKNGDIVSDFAAVLGVDRPGRPVKMKNESLTAEVLAAVYAFNRFTAPLLPPAMQHRMRAELLTKLQGKGDTKFGFSPELIERHLERHEEDIDWMESICGFDVRGNVGKVATPIADQKQLLDLAGKIGDRAQTATISGSA
;
A
#
# COMPACT_ATOMS: atom_id res chain seq x y z
N MET A 1 12.29 -24.67 -15.93
CA MET A 1 12.52 -24.20 -14.54
C MET A 1 13.88 -23.55 -14.51
N ALA A 2 13.97 -22.25 -14.22
CA ALA A 2 15.26 -21.59 -14.02
C ALA A 2 15.05 -20.33 -13.18
N PHE A 3 14.92 -20.52 -11.88
CA PHE A 3 15.24 -19.48 -10.92
C PHE A 3 16.71 -19.67 -10.52
N SER A 4 17.44 -18.57 -10.35
CA SER A 4 18.80 -18.63 -9.81
C SER A 4 18.78 -19.25 -8.41
N ASN A 5 19.69 -20.19 -8.15
CA ASN A 5 19.91 -20.78 -6.82
C ASN A 5 20.45 -19.77 -5.79
N SER A 6 20.71 -18.52 -6.20
CA SER A 6 21.25 -17.45 -5.36
C SER A 6 20.54 -16.11 -5.63
N PRO A 7 19.24 -15.99 -5.35
CA PRO A 7 18.43 -14.78 -5.57
C PRO A 7 18.95 -13.55 -4.80
N GLU A 8 19.70 -13.73 -3.72
CA GLU A 8 20.36 -12.67 -2.94
C GLU A 8 21.54 -12.01 -3.66
N SER A 9 22.09 -12.66 -4.68
CA SER A 9 23.09 -12.08 -5.57
C SER A 9 22.46 -11.14 -6.61
N LEU A 10 21.13 -11.17 -6.75
CA LEU A 10 20.42 -10.27 -7.64
C LEU A 10 20.45 -8.84 -7.06
N PRO A 11 20.71 -7.82 -7.89
CA PRO A 11 20.80 -6.44 -7.42
C PRO A 11 19.47 -5.96 -6.80
N GLU A 12 19.44 -5.82 -5.47
CA GLU A 12 18.28 -5.34 -4.71
C GLU A 12 18.11 -3.81 -4.87
N LEU A 13 16.98 -3.39 -5.46
CA LEU A 13 16.70 -1.99 -5.78
C LEU A 13 15.80 -1.37 -4.70
N LYS A 14 16.38 -0.55 -3.80
CA LYS A 14 15.62 0.13 -2.73
C LYS A 14 15.13 1.50 -3.18
N TRP A 15 13.85 1.60 -3.53
CA TRP A 15 13.22 2.88 -3.81
C TRP A 15 12.59 3.47 -2.55
N ARG A 16 13.40 4.25 -1.81
CA ARG A 16 13.07 5.32 -0.83
C ARG A 16 14.17 5.39 0.24
N ASN A 17 15.20 6.20 -0.03
CA ASN A 17 16.09 6.81 0.97
C ASN A 17 17.17 7.68 0.30
N LYS A 18 16.78 8.72 -0.45
CA LYS A 18 17.72 9.79 -0.80
C LYS A 18 17.21 11.13 -0.30
N LYS A 19 18.03 11.75 0.56
CA LYS A 19 17.87 13.12 1.04
C LYS A 19 17.84 14.05 -0.17
N LYS A 20 16.96 15.05 -0.11
CA LYS A 20 16.54 15.95 -1.18
C LYS A 20 17.59 17.02 -1.56
N ARG A 21 18.88 16.68 -1.61
CA ARG A 21 19.95 17.54 -2.12
C ARG A 21 20.77 16.77 -3.16
N LEU A 22 21.00 17.40 -4.31
CA LEU A 22 21.59 16.89 -5.56
C LEU A 22 20.57 16.30 -6.56
N LEU A 23 19.66 17.15 -7.05
CA LEU A 23 19.01 16.97 -8.35
C LEU A 23 20.02 17.30 -9.46
N GLN A 24 21.02 16.42 -9.65
CA GLN A 24 21.86 16.39 -10.86
C GLN A 24 22.08 14.97 -11.39
N HIS A 25 21.45 13.93 -10.82
CA HIS A 25 21.36 12.62 -11.46
C HIS A 25 19.92 12.11 -11.41
N ASP A 26 19.32 12.09 -12.59
CA ASP A 26 17.93 11.77 -12.89
C ASP A 26 17.53 10.35 -12.43
N PRO A 27 16.56 10.21 -11.50
CA PRO A 27 16.03 8.91 -11.08
C PRO A 27 15.52 8.05 -12.23
N ILE A 28 15.04 8.66 -13.32
CA ILE A 28 14.57 7.97 -14.51
C ILE A 28 15.76 7.37 -15.26
N SER A 29 16.84 8.12 -15.44
CA SER A 29 18.08 7.64 -16.02
C SER A 29 18.71 6.49 -15.21
N GLN A 30 18.63 6.54 -13.88
CA GLN A 30 19.10 5.43 -13.04
C GLN A 30 18.23 4.17 -13.23
N ALA A 31 16.90 4.31 -13.22
CA ALA A 31 15.97 3.21 -13.45
C ALA A 31 16.15 2.61 -14.85
N LYS A 32 16.26 3.44 -15.89
CA LYS A 32 16.55 3.01 -17.27
C LYS A 32 17.84 2.21 -17.35
N ARG A 33 18.94 2.72 -16.78
CA ARG A 33 20.22 2.01 -16.76
C ARG A 33 20.13 0.66 -16.04
N GLN A 34 19.35 0.57 -14.97
CA GLN A 34 19.16 -0.68 -14.23
C GLN A 34 18.33 -1.70 -15.00
N VAL A 35 17.25 -1.26 -15.66
CA VAL A 35 16.46 -2.11 -16.56
C VAL A 35 17.34 -2.57 -17.72
N SER A 36 18.04 -1.66 -18.41
CA SER A 36 18.96 -2.02 -19.51
C SER A 36 20.04 -3.00 -19.07
N LYS A 37 20.60 -2.85 -17.87
CA LYS A 37 21.57 -3.81 -17.33
C LYS A 37 20.94 -5.18 -17.05
N ALA A 38 19.74 -5.22 -16.49
CA ALA A 38 19.04 -6.48 -16.23
C ALA A 38 18.67 -7.20 -17.53
N LEU A 39 18.24 -6.47 -18.55
CA LEU A 39 17.96 -7.00 -19.90
C LEU A 39 19.23 -7.56 -20.56
N ALA A 40 20.41 -6.98 -20.30
CA ALA A 40 21.68 -7.44 -20.87
C ALA A 40 22.29 -8.68 -20.18
N CYS A 41 21.86 -9.01 -18.96
CA CYS A 41 22.54 -10.03 -18.13
C CYS A 41 21.94 -11.44 -18.20
N ASN A 42 21.06 -11.74 -19.16
CA ASN A 42 20.38 -13.05 -19.30
C ASN A 42 19.83 -13.60 -17.96
N SER A 43 19.31 -12.69 -17.13
CA SER A 43 18.88 -12.96 -15.76
C SER A 43 17.38 -12.71 -15.61
N SER A 44 16.71 -13.43 -14.71
CA SER A 44 15.32 -13.14 -14.36
C SER A 44 15.16 -11.73 -13.81
N LEU A 45 14.14 -11.01 -14.26
CA LEU A 45 13.80 -9.66 -13.82
C LEU A 45 12.51 -9.69 -12.98
N ILE A 46 12.54 -9.02 -11.83
CA ILE A 46 11.35 -8.82 -10.98
C ILE A 46 11.00 -7.33 -10.98
N LEU A 47 9.82 -7.01 -11.50
CA LEU A 47 9.22 -5.68 -11.40
C LEU A 47 8.10 -5.72 -10.35
N SER A 48 8.20 -4.87 -9.33
CA SER A 48 7.22 -4.83 -8.24
C SER A 48 6.79 -3.40 -7.93
N GLY A 49 5.48 -3.18 -7.82
CA GLY A 49 4.92 -1.89 -7.41
C GLY A 49 3.45 -1.72 -7.78
N GLU A 50 2.64 -1.31 -6.81
CA GLU A 50 1.21 -0.97 -7.00
C GLU A 50 1.00 0.13 -8.05
N ILE A 51 1.97 1.04 -8.18
CA ILE A 51 1.87 2.22 -9.03
C ILE A 51 1.80 1.87 -10.52
N MET A 52 2.36 0.74 -10.95
CA MET A 52 2.29 0.31 -12.35
C MET A 52 0.84 0.04 -12.75
N ILE A 53 0.12 -0.68 -11.89
CA ILE A 53 -1.29 -1.01 -12.10
C ILE A 53 -2.17 0.24 -11.92
N ASP A 54 -1.84 1.13 -10.99
CA ASP A 54 -2.66 2.32 -10.74
C ASP A 54 -2.43 3.49 -11.73
N ARG A 55 -1.28 3.55 -12.42
CA ARG A 55 -0.90 4.69 -13.29
C ARG A 55 -0.86 4.39 -14.78
N LEU A 56 -0.47 3.18 -15.18
CA LEU A 56 -0.41 2.85 -16.59
C LEU A 56 -1.81 2.56 -17.10
N ASN A 57 -2.21 3.18 -18.20
CA ASN A 57 -3.43 2.79 -18.90
C ASN A 57 -3.23 1.43 -19.60
N GLU A 58 -4.30 0.88 -20.20
CA GLU A 58 -4.26 -0.43 -20.85
C GLU A 58 -3.22 -0.51 -21.98
N ALA A 59 -3.14 0.52 -22.83
CA ALA A 59 -2.20 0.56 -23.95
C ALA A 59 -0.74 0.65 -23.46
N GLU A 60 -0.46 1.50 -22.47
CA GLU A 60 0.88 1.63 -21.87
C GLU A 60 1.32 0.33 -21.18
N PHE A 61 0.39 -0.32 -20.46
CA PHE A 61 0.66 -1.58 -19.80
C PHE A 61 0.88 -2.72 -20.82
N ALA A 62 0.10 -2.75 -21.91
CA ALA A 62 0.28 -3.68 -23.02
C ALA A 62 1.64 -3.50 -23.71
N GLN A 63 2.06 -2.27 -23.99
CA GLN A 63 3.38 -1.98 -24.56
C GLN A 63 4.51 -2.45 -23.65
N MET A 64 4.37 -2.24 -22.34
CA MET A 64 5.35 -2.74 -21.36
C MET A 64 5.42 -4.27 -21.39
N VAL A 65 4.28 -4.96 -21.39
CA VAL A 65 4.23 -6.44 -21.43
C VAL A 65 4.82 -6.97 -22.74
N ALA A 66 4.52 -6.34 -23.88
CA ALA A 66 5.08 -6.72 -25.18
C ALA A 66 6.61 -6.59 -25.17
N ALA A 67 7.15 -5.46 -24.73
CA ALA A 67 8.60 -5.26 -24.65
C ALA A 67 9.31 -6.28 -23.73
N LEU A 68 8.64 -6.71 -22.66
CA LEU A 68 9.16 -7.77 -21.79
C LEU A 68 9.11 -9.14 -22.50
N ARG A 69 8.04 -9.47 -23.21
CA ARG A 69 7.92 -10.73 -23.96
C ARG A 69 8.90 -10.84 -25.13
N ASP A 70 9.30 -9.71 -25.72
CA ASP A 70 10.35 -9.68 -26.75
C ASP A 70 11.74 -10.00 -26.18
N THR A 71 11.93 -9.86 -24.87
CA THR A 71 13.24 -10.06 -24.22
C THR A 71 13.31 -11.32 -23.36
N PHE A 72 12.18 -11.79 -22.82
CA PHE A 72 12.14 -12.89 -21.86
C PHE A 72 11.25 -14.03 -22.35
N ASP A 73 11.75 -15.27 -22.23
CA ASP A 73 11.04 -16.49 -22.62
C ASP A 73 9.68 -16.65 -21.92
N ARG A 74 9.57 -16.13 -20.69
CA ARG A 74 8.34 -16.18 -19.89
C ARG A 74 8.17 -14.92 -19.08
N VAL A 75 6.98 -14.33 -19.16
CA VAL A 75 6.58 -13.16 -18.38
C VAL A 75 5.35 -13.55 -17.57
N VAL A 76 5.47 -13.55 -16.24
CA VAL A 76 4.41 -13.94 -15.31
C VAL A 76 3.98 -12.74 -14.48
N ALA A 77 2.68 -12.54 -14.33
CA ALA A 77 2.10 -11.58 -13.39
C ALA A 77 1.77 -12.27 -12.07
N ILE A 78 2.28 -11.74 -10.95
CA ILE A 78 1.89 -12.21 -9.60
C ILE A 78 1.13 -11.06 -8.93
N ALA A 79 -0.16 -11.26 -8.71
CA ALA A 79 -1.08 -10.25 -8.19
C ALA A 79 -1.56 -10.61 -6.78
N TYR A 80 -1.12 -9.80 -5.81
CA TYR A 80 -1.59 -9.88 -4.43
C TYR A 80 -2.86 -9.05 -4.25
N VAL A 81 -3.99 -9.73 -4.07
CA VAL A 81 -5.32 -9.13 -3.93
C VAL A 81 -5.67 -9.05 -2.46
N ARG A 82 -5.81 -7.82 -1.96
CA ARG A 82 -6.12 -7.57 -0.55
C ARG A 82 -7.63 -7.55 -0.32
N PRO A 83 -8.15 -8.27 0.69
CA PRO A 83 -9.58 -8.23 1.00
C PRO A 83 -10.08 -6.84 1.37
N LEU A 84 -11.28 -6.47 0.91
CA LEU A 84 -11.84 -5.12 0.99
C LEU A 84 -11.87 -4.59 2.42
N ALA A 85 -12.33 -5.39 3.39
CA ALA A 85 -12.41 -4.98 4.79
C ALA A 85 -11.06 -4.45 5.32
N SER A 86 -9.96 -5.12 4.98
CA SER A 86 -8.60 -4.70 5.37
C SER A 86 -8.01 -3.62 4.46
N LEU A 87 -8.38 -3.63 3.17
CA LEU A 87 -7.96 -2.67 2.17
C LEU A 87 -8.50 -1.27 2.47
N ALA A 88 -9.78 -1.17 2.82
CA ALA A 88 -10.48 0.08 3.14
C ALA A 88 -9.73 0.87 4.23
N ALA A 89 -9.43 0.23 5.36
CA ALA A 89 -8.71 0.87 6.47
C ALA A 89 -7.28 1.30 6.07
N SER A 90 -6.59 0.46 5.29
CA SER A 90 -5.23 0.75 4.84
C SER A 90 -5.18 1.91 3.84
N GLN A 91 -6.05 1.90 2.83
CA GLN A 91 -6.09 2.96 1.83
C GLN A 91 -6.57 4.28 2.45
N PHE A 92 -7.55 4.25 3.34
CA PHE A 92 -8.01 5.45 4.04
C PHE A 92 -6.89 6.11 4.84
N GLN A 93 -6.13 5.32 5.61
CA GLN A 93 -4.94 5.82 6.31
C GLN A 93 -3.93 6.45 5.35
N GLN A 94 -3.64 5.76 4.24
CA GLN A 94 -2.68 6.25 3.25
C GLN A 94 -3.14 7.55 2.59
N ARG A 95 -4.44 7.68 2.26
CA ARG A 95 -4.98 8.90 1.68
C ARG A 95 -4.97 10.07 2.68
N ILE A 96 -5.22 9.83 3.97
CA ILE A 96 -5.05 10.87 5.01
C ILE A 96 -3.60 11.31 5.10
N LYS A 97 -2.65 10.37 5.12
CA LYS A 97 -1.20 10.69 5.11
C LYS A 97 -0.80 11.53 3.89
N THR A 98 -1.49 11.40 2.76
CA THR A 98 -1.22 12.17 1.54
C THR A 98 -2.08 13.43 1.39
N GLY A 99 -3.06 13.66 2.26
CA GLY A 99 -3.79 14.93 2.33
C GLY A 99 -5.31 14.88 2.17
N GLN A 100 -5.94 13.69 2.23
CA GLN A 100 -7.40 13.55 2.17
C GLN A 100 -8.09 14.40 3.24
N ARG A 101 -9.08 15.19 2.80
CA ARG A 101 -9.83 16.17 3.63
C ARG A 101 -11.30 15.81 3.88
N ARG A 102 -11.80 14.82 3.14
CA ARG A 102 -13.18 14.32 3.22
C ARG A 102 -13.18 12.91 3.80
N PHE A 103 -14.19 12.58 4.59
CA PHE A 103 -14.38 11.23 5.12
C PHE A 103 -15.01 10.36 4.02
N VAL A 104 -14.16 9.77 3.19
CA VAL A 104 -14.58 8.90 2.07
C VAL A 104 -13.73 7.64 2.13
N ILE A 105 -14.40 6.50 2.27
CA ILE A 105 -13.75 5.20 2.17
C ILE A 105 -13.42 4.93 0.70
N PRO A 106 -12.15 4.64 0.37
CA PRO A 106 -11.76 4.30 -0.99
C PRO A 106 -12.46 3.06 -1.52
N ALA A 107 -12.98 3.12 -2.75
CA ALA A 107 -13.42 1.93 -3.46
C ALA A 107 -12.24 0.94 -3.68
N PRO A 108 -12.49 -0.38 -3.74
CA PRO A 108 -11.47 -1.37 -4.06
C PRO A 108 -10.86 -1.16 -5.45
N ASP A 109 -11.71 -0.81 -6.42
CA ASP A 109 -11.39 -0.65 -7.84
C ASP A 109 -10.73 -1.91 -8.43
N TYR A 110 -11.19 -3.11 -8.05
CA TYR A 110 -10.60 -4.38 -8.47
C TYR A 110 -10.64 -4.54 -9.99
N ARG A 111 -11.81 -4.36 -10.63
CA ARG A 111 -11.96 -4.46 -12.08
C ARG A 111 -11.06 -3.49 -12.81
N LYS A 112 -11.14 -2.21 -12.44
CA LYS A 112 -10.30 -1.15 -13.02
C LYS A 112 -8.80 -1.47 -12.95
N ARG A 113 -8.34 -2.11 -11.87
CA ARG A 113 -6.93 -2.48 -11.66
C ARG A 113 -6.55 -3.73 -12.44
N PHE A 114 -7.37 -4.77 -12.37
CA PHE A 114 -6.96 -6.13 -12.72
C PHE A 114 -7.51 -6.62 -14.07
N GLU A 115 -8.52 -5.96 -14.65
CA GLU A 115 -9.11 -6.36 -15.94
C GLU A 115 -8.06 -6.34 -17.06
N LYS A 116 -7.30 -5.25 -17.19
CA LYS A 116 -6.19 -5.18 -18.16
C LYS A 116 -5.11 -6.24 -17.93
N VAL A 117 -4.86 -6.63 -16.68
CA VAL A 117 -3.87 -7.66 -16.36
C VAL A 117 -4.39 -9.02 -16.81
N ARG A 118 -5.65 -9.34 -16.49
CA ARG A 118 -6.34 -10.53 -16.95
C ARG A 118 -6.42 -10.60 -18.49
N ASN A 119 -6.63 -9.48 -19.18
CA ASN A 119 -6.75 -9.47 -20.64
C ASN A 119 -5.41 -9.73 -21.33
N LEU A 120 -4.29 -9.36 -20.72
CA LEU A 120 -2.95 -9.48 -21.32
C LEU A 120 -2.21 -10.76 -20.94
N PHE A 121 -2.54 -11.36 -19.79
CA PHE A 121 -1.92 -12.58 -19.29
C PHE A 121 -2.89 -13.74 -19.37
N GLY A 122 -2.46 -14.85 -19.99
CA GLY A 122 -3.22 -16.09 -19.98
C GLY A 122 -3.30 -16.68 -18.56
N PRO A 123 -4.22 -17.63 -18.30
CA PRO A 123 -4.41 -18.21 -16.97
C PRO A 123 -3.13 -18.85 -16.39
N GLU A 124 -2.23 -19.36 -17.24
CA GLU A 124 -0.96 -19.98 -16.83
C GLU A 124 0.16 -18.98 -16.50
N ASP A 125 -0.02 -17.71 -16.91
CA ASP A 125 0.96 -16.63 -16.72
C ASP A 125 0.47 -15.57 -15.73
N ILE A 126 -0.58 -15.88 -14.96
CA ILE A 126 -1.08 -15.05 -13.87
C ILE A 126 -1.29 -15.87 -12.60
N VAL A 127 -0.72 -15.38 -11.50
CA VAL A 127 -0.88 -15.98 -10.17
C VAL A 127 -1.62 -15.01 -9.28
N TRP A 128 -2.83 -15.37 -8.89
CA TRP A 128 -3.61 -14.64 -7.89
C TRP A 128 -3.26 -15.13 -6.49
N ARG A 129 -2.88 -14.22 -5.60
CA ARG A 129 -2.61 -14.52 -4.19
C ARG A 129 -3.46 -13.63 -3.30
N ARG A 130 -4.10 -14.22 -2.30
CA ARG A 130 -4.82 -13.45 -1.28
C ARG A 130 -3.82 -12.76 -0.35
N PHE A 131 -3.92 -11.44 -0.21
CA PHE A 131 -3.07 -10.66 0.69
C PHE A 131 -3.72 -10.55 2.07
N ASP A 132 -3.71 -11.65 2.80
CA ASP A 132 -4.04 -11.72 4.22
C ASP A 132 -2.91 -12.44 4.97
N ARG A 133 -2.53 -11.96 6.15
CA ARG A 133 -1.44 -12.57 6.94
C ARG A 133 -1.69 -14.04 7.25
N LYS A 134 -2.94 -14.49 7.33
CA LYS A 134 -3.26 -15.90 7.58
C LYS A 134 -2.95 -16.79 6.37
N ASP A 135 -2.99 -16.22 5.17
CA ASP A 135 -2.81 -16.92 3.91
C ASP A 135 -1.37 -16.82 3.37
N LEU A 136 -0.61 -15.82 3.84
CA LEU A 136 0.80 -15.62 3.49
C LEU A 136 1.68 -16.62 4.24
N LYS A 137 2.67 -17.20 3.54
CA LYS A 137 3.70 -18.04 4.18
C LYS A 137 4.36 -17.28 5.33
N ASN A 138 4.33 -17.87 6.54
CA ASN A 138 4.84 -17.28 7.78
C ASN A 138 4.24 -15.89 8.12
N GLY A 139 3.08 -15.54 7.56
CA GLY A 139 2.47 -14.22 7.70
C GLY A 139 3.24 -13.08 7.04
N ASP A 140 4.14 -13.38 6.11
CA ASP A 140 5.03 -12.42 5.48
C ASP A 140 4.96 -12.50 3.94
N ILE A 141 4.74 -11.36 3.30
CA ILE A 141 4.61 -11.28 1.84
C ILE A 141 5.91 -11.65 1.12
N VAL A 142 7.07 -11.32 1.69
CA VAL A 142 8.35 -11.63 1.04
C VAL A 142 8.60 -13.13 1.05
N SER A 143 8.30 -13.78 2.17
CA SER A 143 8.37 -15.24 2.33
C SER A 143 7.37 -15.95 1.43
N ASP A 144 6.14 -15.44 1.33
CA ASP A 144 5.12 -15.96 0.41
C ASP A 144 5.55 -15.84 -1.05
N PHE A 145 6.00 -14.66 -1.45
CA PHE A 145 6.46 -14.39 -2.81
C PHE A 145 7.66 -15.27 -3.20
N ALA A 146 8.63 -15.44 -2.30
CA ALA A 146 9.75 -16.36 -2.54
C ALA A 146 9.27 -17.81 -2.76
N ALA A 147 8.28 -18.26 -1.98
CA ALA A 147 7.69 -19.58 -2.16
C ALA A 147 6.91 -19.71 -3.48
N VAL A 148 6.20 -18.67 -3.92
CA VAL A 148 5.53 -18.63 -5.25
C VAL A 148 6.57 -18.76 -6.36
N LEU A 149 7.76 -18.18 -6.19
CA LEU A 149 8.86 -18.35 -7.13
C LEU A 149 9.62 -19.68 -6.97
N GLY A 150 9.26 -20.54 -6.01
CA GLY A 150 10.01 -21.78 -5.72
C GLY A 150 11.43 -21.54 -5.20
N VAL A 151 11.67 -20.36 -4.63
CA VAL A 151 12.97 -19.95 -4.13
C VAL A 151 13.01 -20.13 -2.62
N ASP A 152 13.97 -20.91 -2.12
CA ASP A 152 14.19 -21.04 -0.68
C ASP A 152 15.04 -19.88 -0.18
N ARG A 153 14.48 -19.07 0.73
CA ARG A 153 15.15 -17.88 1.26
C ARG A 153 15.18 -17.97 2.79
N PRO A 154 16.37 -17.90 3.43
CA PRO A 154 16.44 -17.80 4.87
C PRO A 154 15.75 -16.50 5.30
N GLY A 155 14.78 -16.63 6.22
CA GLY A 155 13.97 -15.52 6.69
C GLY A 155 14.87 -14.41 7.25
N ARG A 156 14.95 -13.28 6.54
CA ARG A 156 15.60 -12.08 7.10
C ARG A 156 14.66 -11.52 8.16
N PRO A 157 15.13 -11.10 9.35
CA PRO A 157 14.26 -10.48 10.34
C PRO A 157 13.55 -9.28 9.72
N VAL A 158 12.23 -9.39 9.58
CA VAL A 158 11.38 -8.36 9.01
C VAL A 158 11.38 -7.20 9.98
N LYS A 159 12.11 -6.12 9.67
CA LYS A 159 11.87 -4.84 10.32
C LYS A 159 10.50 -4.37 9.87
N MET A 160 9.48 -4.52 10.73
CA MET A 160 8.16 -3.96 10.52
C MET A 160 8.26 -2.42 10.44
N LYS A 161 8.52 -1.89 9.25
CA LYS A 161 8.50 -0.44 8.99
C LYS A 161 7.10 0.12 8.76
N ASN A 162 6.11 -0.76 8.59
CA ASN A 162 4.71 -0.39 8.32
C ASN A 162 3.89 -0.41 9.60
N GLU A 163 4.35 0.28 10.64
CA GLU A 163 3.48 0.58 11.77
C GLU A 163 2.33 1.47 11.26
N SER A 164 1.12 0.93 11.36
CA SER A 164 -0.10 1.69 11.08
C SER A 164 -0.15 2.86 12.07
N LEU A 165 -0.72 3.99 11.65
CA LEU A 165 -0.93 5.06 12.61
C LEU A 165 -1.96 4.60 13.63
N THR A 166 -1.80 5.04 14.86
CA THR A 166 -2.87 4.95 15.87
C THR A 166 -4.06 5.80 15.40
N ALA A 167 -5.25 5.49 15.91
CA ALA A 167 -6.46 6.19 15.50
C ALA A 167 -6.40 7.68 15.83
N GLU A 168 -5.78 8.04 16.96
CA GLU A 168 -5.62 9.43 17.42
C GLU A 168 -4.67 10.23 16.51
N VAL A 169 -3.55 9.62 16.10
CA VAL A 169 -2.61 10.29 15.19
C VAL A 169 -3.24 10.47 13.81
N LEU A 170 -3.97 9.47 13.34
CA LEU A 170 -4.71 9.57 12.09
C LEU A 170 -5.78 10.67 12.15
N ALA A 171 -6.52 10.73 13.26
CA ALA A 171 -7.52 11.76 13.53
C ALA A 171 -6.92 13.17 13.51
N ALA A 172 -5.78 13.38 14.17
CA ALA A 172 -5.08 14.66 14.19
C ALA A 172 -4.65 15.11 12.79
N VAL A 173 -4.08 14.19 11.99
CA VAL A 173 -3.68 14.48 10.62
C VAL A 173 -4.89 14.75 9.73
N TYR A 174 -6.01 14.04 9.95
CA TYR A 174 -7.27 14.32 9.26
C TYR A 174 -7.82 15.70 9.61
N ALA A 175 -7.85 16.08 10.89
CA ALA A 175 -8.26 17.40 11.35
C ALA A 175 -7.36 18.49 10.74
N PHE A 176 -6.04 18.30 10.75
CA PHE A 176 -5.10 19.20 10.07
C PHE A 176 -5.42 19.34 8.58
N ASN A 177 -5.60 18.23 7.86
CA ASN A 177 -5.91 18.26 6.42
C ASN A 177 -7.21 19.02 6.12
N ARG A 178 -8.20 18.90 7.02
CA ARG A 178 -9.53 19.47 6.84
C ARG A 178 -9.58 20.95 7.20
N PHE A 179 -9.00 21.36 8.32
CA PHE A 179 -9.19 22.70 8.88
C PHE A 179 -7.97 23.60 8.73
N THR A 180 -6.75 23.06 8.86
CA THR A 180 -5.52 23.87 8.86
C THR A 180 -4.88 23.95 7.48
N ALA A 181 -4.75 22.82 6.78
CA ALA A 181 -4.07 22.75 5.49
C ALA A 181 -4.66 23.69 4.42
N PRO A 182 -6.00 23.89 4.31
CA PRO A 182 -6.56 24.85 3.36
C PRO A 182 -6.18 26.30 3.61
N LEU A 183 -5.80 26.65 4.86
CA LEU A 183 -5.36 28.00 5.25
C LEU A 183 -3.88 28.25 4.95
N LEU A 184 -3.14 27.21 4.53
CA LEU A 184 -1.71 27.28 4.26
C LEU A 184 -1.42 27.31 2.75
N PRO A 185 -0.39 28.04 2.30
CA PRO A 185 0.16 27.93 0.96
C PRO A 185 0.45 26.47 0.57
N PRO A 186 0.18 26.03 -0.68
CA PRO A 186 0.34 24.64 -1.11
C PRO A 186 1.74 24.06 -0.83
N ALA A 187 2.80 24.85 -1.00
CA ALA A 187 4.17 24.45 -0.72
C ALA A 187 4.40 24.07 0.76
N MET A 188 3.65 24.66 1.69
CA MET A 188 3.76 24.39 3.13
C MET A 188 2.91 23.20 3.59
N GLN A 189 1.79 22.89 2.91
CA GLN A 189 0.87 21.83 3.32
C GLN A 189 1.56 20.47 3.47
N HIS A 190 2.38 20.09 2.48
CA HIS A 190 3.12 18.83 2.53
C HIS A 190 4.18 18.81 3.63
N ARG A 191 4.91 19.91 3.80
CA ARG A 191 5.96 20.03 4.82
C ARG A 191 5.37 19.92 6.23
N MET A 192 4.34 20.71 6.51
CA MET A 192 3.67 20.74 7.82
C MET A 192 3.00 19.41 8.16
N ARG A 193 2.38 18.74 7.18
CA ARG A 193 1.84 17.39 7.38
C ARG A 193 2.93 16.38 7.73
N ALA A 194 4.05 16.40 7.00
CA ALA A 194 5.16 15.50 7.27
C ALA A 194 5.73 15.74 8.67
N GLU A 195 5.89 16.99 9.07
CA GLU A 195 6.34 17.36 10.42
C GLU A 195 5.35 16.90 11.50
N LEU A 196 4.05 17.08 11.29
CA LEU A 196 3.00 16.61 12.20
C LEU A 196 3.07 15.08 12.37
N LEU A 197 3.18 14.33 11.26
CA LEU A 197 3.32 12.87 11.28
C LEU A 197 4.56 12.43 12.05
N THR A 198 5.70 13.11 11.86
CA THR A 198 6.94 12.81 12.59
C THR A 198 6.80 13.11 14.09
N LYS A 199 6.22 14.26 14.46
CA LYS A 199 6.03 14.64 15.88
C LYS A 199 5.05 13.72 16.62
N LEU A 200 4.06 13.21 15.92
CA LEU A 200 3.04 12.32 16.47
C LEU A 200 3.38 10.83 16.33
N GLN A 201 4.53 10.49 15.76
CA GLN A 201 4.94 9.09 15.60
C GLN A 201 5.07 8.42 16.99
N GLY A 202 4.45 7.25 17.14
CA GLY A 202 4.44 6.51 18.40
C GLY A 202 3.54 7.10 19.50
N LYS A 203 2.69 8.08 19.18
CA LYS A 203 1.69 8.62 20.11
C LYS A 203 0.34 7.92 19.93
N GLY A 204 -0.46 7.87 20.99
CA GLY A 204 -1.77 7.20 21.00
C GLY A 204 -1.66 5.71 21.30
N ASP A 205 -2.80 5.11 21.66
CA ASP A 205 -2.85 3.74 22.19
C ASP A 205 -3.81 2.85 21.39
N THR A 206 -4.63 3.45 20.52
CA THR A 206 -5.70 2.72 19.84
C THR A 206 -5.35 2.40 18.40
N LYS A 207 -5.59 1.15 18.01
CA LYS A 207 -5.48 0.71 16.62
C LYS A 207 -6.66 1.28 15.82
N PHE A 208 -6.37 1.91 14.69
CA PHE A 208 -7.39 2.37 13.76
C PHE A 208 -8.16 1.20 13.12
N GLY A 209 -9.48 1.33 13.07
CA GLY A 209 -10.39 0.48 12.30
C GLY A 209 -11.75 1.14 12.14
N PHE A 210 -12.48 0.74 11.10
CA PHE A 210 -13.84 1.19 10.86
C PHE A 210 -14.84 0.35 11.65
N SER A 211 -16.04 0.88 11.88
CA SER A 211 -17.12 0.09 12.47
C SER A 211 -17.59 -1.03 11.53
N PRO A 212 -18.08 -2.16 12.08
CA PRO A 212 -18.59 -3.24 11.26
C PRO A 212 -19.66 -2.81 10.27
N GLU A 213 -20.62 -2.01 10.72
CA GLU A 213 -21.77 -1.54 9.94
C GLU A 213 -21.33 -0.59 8.82
N LEU A 214 -20.22 0.14 9.01
CA LEU A 214 -19.64 0.97 7.96
C LEU A 214 -18.93 0.13 6.90
N ILE A 215 -18.26 -0.95 7.30
CA ILE A 215 -17.61 -1.87 6.36
C ILE A 215 -18.65 -2.71 5.60
N GLU A 216 -19.70 -3.19 6.27
CA GLU A 216 -20.79 -3.95 5.65
C GLU A 216 -21.47 -3.12 4.56
N ARG A 217 -21.87 -1.89 4.86
CA ARG A 217 -22.40 -0.96 3.83
C ARG A 217 -21.41 -0.67 2.70
N HIS A 218 -20.11 -0.74 2.98
CA HIS A 218 -19.08 -0.55 1.95
C HIS A 218 -18.91 -1.79 1.07
N LEU A 219 -19.04 -2.99 1.65
CA LEU A 219 -19.08 -4.26 0.92
C LEU A 219 -20.29 -4.30 -0.01
N GLU A 220 -21.50 -4.02 0.50
CA GLU A 220 -22.74 -3.96 -0.27
C GLU A 220 -22.63 -2.99 -1.46
N ARG A 221 -22.08 -1.80 -1.23
CA ARG A 221 -21.90 -0.78 -2.28
C ARG A 221 -21.00 -1.25 -3.43
N HIS A 222 -20.09 -2.18 -3.17
CA HIS A 222 -19.08 -2.63 -4.13
C HIS A 222 -19.22 -4.11 -4.48
N GLU A 223 -20.39 -4.70 -4.24
CA GLU A 223 -20.65 -6.13 -4.45
C GLU A 223 -20.28 -6.59 -5.86
N GLU A 224 -20.70 -5.86 -6.91
CA GLU A 224 -20.39 -6.22 -8.29
C GLU A 224 -18.88 -6.27 -8.61
N ASP A 225 -18.09 -5.37 -8.01
CA ASP A 225 -16.63 -5.31 -8.22
C ASP A 225 -15.91 -6.43 -7.42
N ILE A 226 -16.43 -6.74 -6.24
CA ILE A 226 -15.98 -7.86 -5.40
C ILE A 226 -16.27 -9.18 -6.12
N ASP A 227 -17.51 -9.42 -6.53
CA ASP A 227 -17.93 -10.65 -7.20
C ASP A 227 -17.13 -10.90 -8.47
N TRP A 228 -16.89 -9.84 -9.24
CA TRP A 228 -16.02 -9.91 -10.41
C TRP A 228 -14.62 -10.37 -10.05
N MET A 229 -14.02 -9.83 -8.99
CA MET A 229 -12.68 -10.21 -8.56
C MET A 229 -12.65 -11.65 -8.04
N GLU A 230 -13.63 -12.07 -7.23
CA GLU A 230 -13.72 -13.44 -6.73
C GLU A 230 -13.90 -14.47 -7.83
N SER A 231 -14.69 -14.15 -8.87
CA SER A 231 -14.85 -15.01 -10.05
C SER A 231 -13.52 -15.27 -10.78
N ILE A 232 -12.55 -14.37 -10.63
CA ILE A 232 -11.24 -14.46 -11.29
C ILE A 232 -10.21 -15.15 -10.40
N CYS A 233 -10.15 -14.77 -9.12
CA CYS A 233 -9.12 -15.28 -8.23
C CYS A 233 -9.51 -16.55 -7.46
N GLY A 234 -10.79 -16.92 -7.45
CA GLY A 234 -11.28 -18.15 -6.81
C GLY A 234 -11.21 -18.15 -5.29
N PHE A 235 -11.10 -16.98 -4.65
CA PHE A 235 -11.08 -16.85 -3.20
C PHE A 235 -11.83 -15.59 -2.75
N ASP A 236 -12.27 -15.61 -1.49
CA ASP A 236 -12.96 -14.49 -0.84
C ASP A 236 -12.09 -13.22 -0.79
N VAL A 237 -12.60 -12.12 -1.37
CA VAL A 237 -11.99 -10.79 -1.32
C VAL A 237 -12.83 -9.80 -0.51
N ARG A 238 -13.92 -10.23 0.13
CA ARG A 238 -14.63 -9.42 1.14
C ARG A 238 -13.78 -9.29 2.39
N GLY A 239 -13.34 -10.44 2.91
CA GLY A 239 -12.53 -10.56 4.12
C GLY A 239 -13.30 -10.32 5.41
N ASN A 240 -12.64 -10.61 6.52
CA ASN A 240 -13.26 -10.49 7.84
C ASN A 240 -13.30 -9.03 8.31
N VAL A 241 -14.46 -8.63 8.82
CA VAL A 241 -14.65 -7.35 9.50
C VAL A 241 -13.97 -7.42 10.87
N GLY A 242 -12.80 -6.80 10.97
CA GLY A 242 -12.00 -6.81 12.19
C GLY A 242 -12.65 -6.01 13.31
N LYS A 243 -12.73 -6.58 14.51
CA LYS A 243 -13.12 -5.83 15.72
C LYS A 243 -11.94 -4.99 16.19
N VAL A 244 -12.15 -3.68 16.37
CA VAL A 244 -11.22 -2.78 17.03
C VAL A 244 -11.90 -2.20 18.27
N ALA A 245 -11.12 -1.83 19.29
CA ALA A 245 -11.66 -1.33 20.56
C ALA A 245 -12.48 -0.03 20.38
N THR A 246 -12.06 0.83 19.45
CA THR A 246 -12.71 2.11 19.16
C THR A 246 -12.99 2.22 17.66
N PRO A 247 -14.04 1.57 17.15
CA PRO A 247 -14.37 1.60 15.73
C PRO A 247 -14.84 3.00 15.31
N ILE A 248 -14.41 3.43 14.13
CA ILE A 248 -14.85 4.69 13.52
C ILE A 248 -16.00 4.43 12.56
N ALA A 249 -17.20 4.89 12.92
CA ALA A 249 -18.41 4.78 12.12
C ALA A 249 -18.62 5.99 11.18
N ASP A 250 -18.06 7.16 11.53
CA ASP A 250 -18.25 8.39 10.78
C ASP A 250 -17.14 9.44 11.00
N GLN A 251 -17.28 10.57 10.30
CA GLN A 251 -16.35 11.70 10.41
C GLN A 251 -16.31 12.31 11.82
N LYS A 252 -17.45 12.39 12.51
CA LYS A 252 -17.53 13.06 13.81
C LYS A 252 -16.69 12.28 14.83
N GLN A 253 -16.84 10.96 14.89
CA GLN A 253 -16.05 10.11 15.77
C GLN A 253 -14.54 10.20 15.49
N LEU A 254 -14.16 10.29 14.21
CA LEU A 254 -12.75 10.51 13.86
C LEU A 254 -12.25 11.86 14.38
N LEU A 255 -13.04 12.93 14.27
CA LEU A 255 -12.66 14.25 14.77
C LEU A 255 -12.65 14.33 16.31
N ASP A 256 -13.57 13.65 16.99
CA ASP A 256 -13.62 13.59 18.45
C ASP A 256 -12.33 12.98 19.02
N LEU A 257 -11.70 12.02 18.32
CA LEU A 257 -10.38 11.48 18.68
C LEU A 257 -9.23 12.49 18.52
N ALA A 258 -9.33 13.44 17.59
CA ALA A 258 -8.32 14.47 17.41
C ALA A 258 -8.31 15.44 18.61
N GLY A 259 -9.45 15.71 19.23
CA GLY A 259 -9.51 16.52 20.45
C GLY A 259 -8.71 15.90 21.60
N LYS A 260 -8.89 14.59 21.81
CA LYS A 260 -8.23 13.84 22.91
C LYS A 260 -6.70 13.86 22.84
N ILE A 261 -6.10 13.89 21.65
CA ILE A 261 -4.63 13.98 21.51
C ILE A 261 -4.12 15.40 21.79
N GLY A 262 -4.92 16.42 21.49
CA GLY A 262 -4.62 17.82 21.81
C GLY A 262 -4.55 18.06 23.31
N ASP A 263 -5.54 17.56 24.05
CA ASP A 263 -5.61 17.70 25.52
C ASP A 263 -4.42 17.03 26.21
N ARG A 264 -4.02 15.84 25.74
CA ARG A 264 -2.83 15.09 26.24
C ARG A 264 -1.51 15.80 25.94
N ALA A 265 -1.40 16.47 24.78
CA ALA A 265 -0.20 17.22 24.42
C ALA A 265 -0.04 18.50 25.27
N GLN A 266 -1.15 19.15 25.63
CA GLN A 266 -1.14 20.34 26.49
C GLN A 266 -0.78 19.98 27.95
N THR A 267 -1.38 18.92 28.50
CA THR A 267 -1.10 18.46 29.88
C THR A 267 0.35 18.01 30.07
N ALA A 268 0.95 17.33 29.09
CA ALA A 268 2.36 16.91 29.16
C ALA A 268 3.36 18.07 29.11
N THR A 269 2.97 19.21 28.52
CA THR A 269 3.82 20.41 28.42
C THR A 269 3.84 21.18 29.75
N ILE A 270 2.75 21.13 30.52
CA ILE A 270 2.61 21.82 31.81
C ILE A 270 3.35 21.06 32.93
N SER A 271 3.46 19.74 32.86
CA SER A 271 4.16 18.91 33.85
C SER A 271 5.68 18.82 33.68
N GLY A 272 6.24 19.32 32.58
CA GLY A 272 7.68 19.28 32.27
C GLY A 272 8.42 20.59 32.53
N SER A 273 7.74 21.59 33.09
CA SER A 273 8.27 22.92 33.39
C SER A 273 8.26 23.24 34.89
N ALA A 274 8.28 22.21 35.75
CA ALA A 274 8.41 22.31 37.19
C ALA A 274 9.72 21.67 37.66
#